data_AF-A0A955TAH5-F1
#
_entry.id   AF-A0A955TAH5-F1
#
_cell.length_a   1.000
_cell.length_b   1.000
_cell.length_c   1.000
_cell.angle_alpha   90.00
_cell.angle_beta   90.00
_cell.angle_gamma   90.00
#
_symmetry.space_group_name_H-M   'P 1'
#
loop_
_entity.id
_entity.type
_entity.pdbx_description
1 polymer ?
#
loop_
_entity_poly.entity_id
_entity_poly.type
_entity_poly.pdbx_seq_one_letter_code
_entity_poly.pdbx_strand_id
1 'polypeptide(L)'
;MPDYAFHEIRGYPGIKGSLEISINENDEVFIGGDPKGLKSLAAVLNWLADVDQEKTTMPEGEREHVHLRPKMSSDDVGELTEFSVETEVCRLDAKGSGRFPDYYHT
;
A
#
# COMPACT_ATOMS: atom_id res chain seq x y z
N MET A 1 -33.78 10.88 0.10
CA MET A 1 -32.77 10.73 -0.98
C MET A 1 -31.42 10.71 -0.30
N PRO A 2 -30.58 9.67 -0.44
CA PRO A 2 -29.26 9.71 0.15
C PRO A 2 -28.34 10.58 -0.71
N ASP A 3 -27.56 11.40 0.00
CA ASP A 3 -26.53 12.30 -0.47
C ASP A 3 -25.49 11.54 -1.31
N TYR A 4 -25.33 11.92 -2.58
CA TYR A 4 -24.17 11.53 -3.37
C TYR A 4 -23.01 12.43 -2.95
N ALA A 5 -22.42 12.13 -1.79
CA ALA A 5 -21.13 12.69 -1.43
C ALA A 5 -20.11 12.21 -2.47
N PHE A 6 -19.69 13.13 -3.33
CA PHE A 6 -18.49 12.98 -4.15
C PHE A 6 -17.35 12.64 -3.19
N HIS A 7 -17.04 11.35 -3.06
CA HIS A 7 -15.77 10.93 -2.48
C HIS A 7 -14.72 11.47 -3.44
N GLU A 8 -14.08 12.57 -3.07
CA GLU A 8 -12.79 12.96 -3.63
C GLU A 8 -11.96 11.68 -3.66
N ILE A 9 -11.51 11.27 -4.85
CA ILE A 9 -10.48 10.26 -4.95
C ILE A 9 -9.27 10.90 -4.28
N ARG A 10 -9.08 10.62 -2.99
CA ARG A 10 -7.90 11.08 -2.25
C ARG A 10 -6.72 10.50 -3.00
N GLY A 11 -5.87 11.37 -3.56
CA GLY A 11 -4.67 10.92 -4.24
C GLY A 11 -3.80 10.07 -3.32
N TYR A 12 -2.96 9.21 -3.90
CA TYR A 12 -2.00 8.40 -3.16
C TYR A 12 -1.21 9.27 -2.16
N PRO A 13 -1.27 8.99 -0.85
CA PRO A 13 -0.73 9.90 0.16
C PRO A 13 0.81 9.89 0.23
N GLY A 14 1.45 8.86 -0.33
CA GLY A 14 2.90 8.66 -0.32
C GLY A 14 3.47 8.35 1.06
N ILE A 15 4.68 7.78 1.06
CA ILE A 15 5.49 7.66 2.27
C ILE A 15 6.26 8.97 2.51
N LYS A 16 6.37 9.37 3.77
CA LYS A 16 7.05 10.61 4.18
C LYS A 16 7.91 10.34 5.40
N GLY A 17 9.08 10.96 5.48
CA GLY A 17 10.02 10.66 6.58
C GLY A 17 10.78 9.37 6.30
N SER A 18 11.17 8.66 7.35
CA SER A 18 11.96 7.43 7.26
C SER A 18 11.09 6.22 7.62
N LEU A 19 11.02 5.25 6.73
CA LEU A 19 10.31 3.98 6.90
C LEU A 19 11.18 2.84 6.37
N GLU A 20 11.28 1.78 7.15
CA GLU A 20 11.99 0.56 6.81
C GLU A 20 11.03 -0.61 6.84
N ILE A 21 11.12 -1.45 5.81
CA ILE A 21 10.48 -2.76 5.77
C ILE A 21 11.55 -3.76 5.38
N SER A 22 11.96 -4.62 6.31
CA SER A 22 13.02 -5.60 6.09
C SER A 22 12.59 -6.98 6.63
N ILE A 23 13.28 -8.03 6.17
CA ILE A 23 13.02 -9.41 6.60
C ILE A 23 14.34 -9.94 7.16
N ASN A 24 14.30 -10.52 8.37
CA ASN A 24 15.50 -11.09 8.99
C ASN A 24 15.75 -12.53 8.54
N GLU A 25 16.84 -13.14 9.04
CA GLU A 25 17.24 -14.52 8.70
C GLU A 25 16.23 -15.61 9.14
N ASN A 26 15.25 -15.26 9.98
CA ASN A 26 14.19 -16.14 10.46
C ASN A 26 12.85 -15.88 9.76
N ASP A 27 12.86 -15.19 8.61
CA ASP A 27 11.66 -14.78 7.85
C ASP A 27 10.70 -13.86 8.64
N GLU A 28 11.18 -13.19 9.69
CA GLU A 28 10.37 -12.22 10.45
C GLU A 28 10.40 -10.85 9.77
N VAL A 29 9.21 -10.27 9.61
CA VAL A 29 9.05 -8.93 9.02
C VAL A 29 9.30 -7.87 10.10
N PHE A 30 10.25 -6.98 9.83
CA PHE A 30 10.45 -5.74 10.58
C PHE A 30 9.81 -4.57 9.84
N ILE A 31 8.94 -3.83 10.53
CA ILE A 31 8.40 -2.55 10.05
C ILE A 31 8.75 -1.49 11.08
N GLY A 32 9.67 -0.60 10.72
CA GLY A 32 10.19 0.43 11.62
C GLY A 32 10.25 1.78 10.93
N GLY A 33 10.21 2.86 11.69
CA GLY A 33 10.32 4.20 11.11
C GLY A 33 10.26 5.30 12.14
N ASP A 34 10.49 6.52 11.68
CA ASP A 34 10.23 7.70 12.50
C ASP A 34 8.71 7.95 12.62
N PRO A 35 8.25 8.82 13.55
CA PRO A 35 6.82 9.08 13.72
C PRO A 35 6.11 9.57 12.45
N LYS A 36 6.81 10.19 11.50
CA LYS A 36 6.25 10.66 10.22
C LYS A 36 6.13 9.50 9.24
N GLY A 37 7.14 8.64 9.16
CA GLY A 37 7.18 7.40 8.38
C GLY A 37 6.01 6.49 8.72
N LEU A 38 5.88 6.13 10.00
CA LEU A 38 4.81 5.24 10.46
C LEU A 38 3.41 5.82 10.24
N LYS A 39 3.22 7.13 10.47
CA LYS A 39 1.93 7.80 10.19
C LYS A 39 1.61 7.83 8.69
N SER A 40 2.63 7.98 7.84
CA SER A 40 2.43 7.94 6.38
C SER A 40 2.10 6.54 5.88
N LEU A 41 2.71 5.50 6.44
CA LEU A 41 2.33 4.11 6.16
C LEU A 41 0.86 3.87 6.54
N ALA A 42 0.44 4.31 7.74
CA ALA A 42 -0.96 4.23 8.16
C ALA A 42 -1.90 4.98 7.20
N ALA A 43 -1.48 6.13 6.67
CA ALA A 43 -2.26 6.87 5.67
C ALA A 43 -2.39 6.10 4.35
N VAL A 44 -1.33 5.43 3.89
CA VAL A 44 -1.36 4.55 2.71
C VAL A 44 -2.31 3.37 2.93
N LEU A 45 -2.25 2.72 4.10
CA LEU A 45 -3.14 1.61 4.45
C LEU A 45 -4.61 2.04 4.48
N ASN A 46 -4.91 3.17 5.11
CA ASN A 46 -6.25 3.73 5.12
C ASN A 46 -6.71 4.11 3.71
N TRP A 47 -5.84 4.69 2.90
CA TRP A 47 -6.15 5.02 1.51
C TRP A 47 -6.51 3.75 0.71
N LEU A 48 -5.71 2.69 0.76
CA LEU A 48 -6.04 1.41 0.10
C LEU A 48 -7.37 0.82 0.57
N ALA A 49 -7.67 0.92 1.87
CA ALA A 49 -8.93 0.46 2.44
C ALA A 49 -10.13 1.28 1.92
N ASP A 50 -9.95 2.59 1.74
CA ASP A 50 -10.97 3.53 1.30
C ASP A 50 -11.12 3.61 -0.23
N VAL A 51 -10.17 3.07 -1.01
CA VAL A 51 -10.27 3.06 -2.48
C VAL A 51 -11.51 2.28 -2.91
N ASP A 52 -12.36 2.98 -3.66
CA ASP A 52 -13.46 2.41 -4.42
C ASP A 52 -12.92 1.78 -5.70
N GLN A 53 -12.62 0.47 -5.64
CA GLN A 53 -12.00 -0.27 -6.74
C GLN A 53 -12.83 -0.22 -8.02
N GLU A 54 -14.15 -0.02 -7.96
CA GLU A 54 -15.01 0.10 -9.14
C GLU A 54 -14.76 1.38 -9.94
N LYS A 55 -14.22 2.41 -9.30
CA LYS A 55 -13.89 3.71 -9.94
C LYS A 55 -12.45 3.80 -10.44
N THR A 56 -11.64 2.77 -10.21
CA THR A 56 -10.25 2.73 -10.68
C THR A 56 -10.17 2.36 -12.16
N THR A 57 -9.04 2.65 -12.81
CA THR A 57 -8.80 2.32 -14.22
C THR A 57 -8.27 0.89 -14.44
N MET A 58 -7.98 0.14 -13.38
CA MET A 58 -7.48 -1.24 -13.51
C MET A 58 -8.54 -2.21 -14.07
N PRO A 59 -8.12 -3.29 -14.75
CA PRO A 59 -9.01 -4.35 -15.23
C PRO A 59 -9.83 -5.05 -14.14
N GLU A 60 -10.95 -5.68 -14.51
CA GLU A 60 -11.66 -6.61 -13.61
C GLU A 60 -10.75 -7.78 -13.23
N GLY A 61 -10.85 -8.24 -11.97
CA GLY A 61 -9.99 -9.30 -11.44
C GLY A 61 -8.67 -8.80 -10.83
N GLU A 62 -8.25 -7.58 -11.15
CA GLU A 62 -7.08 -6.92 -10.56
C GLU A 62 -7.38 -6.34 -9.16
N ARG A 63 -6.32 -5.93 -8.46
CA ARG A 63 -6.36 -5.41 -7.09
C ARG A 63 -5.62 -4.10 -6.99
N GLU A 64 -6.18 -3.13 -6.27
CA GLU A 64 -5.44 -1.91 -5.97
C GLU A 64 -4.25 -2.25 -5.08
N HIS A 65 -3.06 -1.79 -5.48
CA HIS A 65 -1.82 -2.02 -4.78
C HIS A 65 -0.85 -0.87 -4.96
N VAL A 66 0.12 -0.81 -4.05
CA VAL A 66 1.26 0.11 -4.13
C VAL A 66 2.54 -0.66 -3.93
N HIS A 67 3.56 -0.31 -4.71
CA HIS A 67 4.92 -0.78 -4.52
C HIS A 67 5.71 0.26 -3.73
N LEU A 68 6.29 -0.15 -2.61
CA LEU A 68 7.21 0.64 -1.81
C LEU A 68 8.63 0.14 -2.07
N ARG A 69 9.50 1.03 -2.55
CA ARG A 69 10.85 0.64 -2.97
C ARG A 69 11.93 1.19 -2.04
N PRO A 70 12.99 0.40 -1.78
CA PRO A 70 14.20 0.91 -1.13
C PRO A 70 14.83 2.04 -1.94
N LYS A 71 15.41 3.03 -1.25
CA LYS A 71 16.30 3.99 -1.90
C LYS A 71 17.60 3.29 -2.30
N MET A 72 17.94 3.35 -3.58
CA MET A 72 19.18 2.81 -4.13
C MET A 72 20.36 3.78 -3.95
N SER A 73 20.09 5.08 -3.75
CA SER A 73 21.10 6.11 -3.48
C SER A 73 20.48 7.36 -2.82
N SER A 74 21.31 8.30 -2.37
CA SER A 74 20.85 9.57 -1.77
C SER A 74 20.01 10.44 -2.71
N ASP A 75 20.18 10.26 -4.02
CA ASP A 75 19.44 11.00 -5.06
C ASP A 75 18.23 10.20 -5.57
N ASP A 76 17.98 9.01 -5.02
CA ASP A 76 16.90 8.13 -5.43
C ASP A 76 15.56 8.51 -4.76
N VAL A 77 14.49 8.24 -5.49
CA VAL A 77 13.10 8.58 -5.16
C VAL A 77 12.39 7.48 -4.36
N GLY A 78 13.10 6.41 -3.97
CA GLY A 78 12.55 5.31 -3.17
C GLY A 78 11.87 5.78 -1.87
N GLU A 79 10.79 5.11 -1.51
CA GLU A 79 9.97 5.41 -0.33
C GLU A 79 10.58 4.90 0.98
N LEU A 80 11.42 3.87 0.89
CA LEU A 80 11.95 3.13 2.04
C LEU A 80 13.45 3.41 2.27
N THR A 81 13.97 2.96 3.41
CA THR A 81 15.43 2.96 3.66
C THR A 81 16.16 2.04 2.71
N GLU A 82 17.48 2.24 2.54
CA GLU A 82 18.33 1.41 1.67
C GLU A 82 18.44 -0.06 2.13
N PHE A 83 18.14 -0.33 3.41
CA PHE A 83 18.14 -1.67 4.00
C PHE A 83 16.80 -2.42 3.84
N SER A 84 15.83 -1.75 3.23
CA SER A 84 14.51 -2.34 3.03
C SER A 84 14.51 -3.36 1.90
N VAL A 85 13.48 -4.19 1.88
CA VAL A 85 13.10 -5.01 0.73
C VAL A 85 11.98 -4.32 -0.05
N GLU A 86 11.94 -4.52 -1.37
CA GLU A 86 10.79 -4.08 -2.17
C GLU A 86 9.53 -4.76 -1.63
N THR A 87 8.53 -3.95 -1.29
CA THR A 87 7.33 -4.41 -0.59
C THR A 87 6.09 -3.95 -1.34
N GLU A 88 5.19 -4.88 -1.61
CA GLU A 88 3.86 -4.58 -2.14
C GLU A 88 2.84 -4.55 -1.00
N VAL A 89 1.98 -3.52 -1.01
CA VAL A 89 0.82 -3.44 -0.12
C VAL A 89 -0.43 -3.41 -0.99
N CYS A 90 -1.31 -4.38 -0.82
CA CYS A 90 -2.36 -4.70 -1.78
C CYS A 90 -3.70 -5.00 -1.09
N ARG A 91 -4.80 -4.62 -1.74
CA ARG A 91 -6.14 -5.13 -1.41
C ARG A 91 -6.25 -6.59 -1.83
N LEU A 92 -6.74 -7.48 -0.97
CA LEU A 92 -6.88 -8.89 -1.35
C LEU A 92 -8.12 -9.17 -2.20
N ASP A 93 -9.19 -8.41 -2.05
CA ASP A 93 -10.39 -8.53 -2.86
C ASP A 93 -10.20 -7.94 -4.25
N ALA A 94 -10.53 -8.71 -5.29
CA ALA A 94 -10.44 -8.28 -6.67
C ALA A 94 -11.57 -7.32 -7.08
N LYS A 95 -11.25 -6.36 -7.95
CA LYS A 95 -12.24 -5.50 -8.63
C LYS A 95 -13.32 -6.32 -9.35
N GLY A 96 -14.56 -5.84 -9.31
CA GLY A 96 -15.74 -6.44 -9.93
C GLY A 96 -16.32 -7.62 -9.14
N SER A 97 -15.46 -8.58 -8.75
CA SER A 97 -15.91 -9.83 -8.11
C SER A 97 -15.85 -9.84 -6.58
N GLY A 98 -15.02 -8.99 -5.98
CA GLY A 98 -14.70 -9.01 -4.55
C GLY A 98 -13.99 -10.28 -4.08
N ARG A 99 -13.58 -11.17 -5.01
CA ARG A 99 -12.99 -12.47 -4.66
C ARG A 99 -11.59 -12.31 -4.12
N PHE A 100 -11.33 -13.03 -3.03
CA PHE A 100 -9.99 -13.24 -2.52
C PHE A 100 -9.29 -14.32 -3.36
N PRO A 101 -7.95 -14.34 -3.39
CA PRO A 101 -7.22 -15.42 -4.04
C PRO A 101 -7.55 -16.79 -3.43
N ASP A 102 -7.69 -17.81 -4.27
CA ASP A 102 -8.13 -19.16 -3.87
C ASP A 102 -7.25 -19.78 -2.77
N TYR A 103 -5.96 -19.45 -2.75
CA TYR A 103 -5.01 -19.97 -1.76
C TYR A 103 -5.16 -19.40 -0.33
N TYR A 104 -6.01 -18.39 -0.13
CA TYR A 104 -6.36 -17.87 1.21
C TYR A 104 -7.63 -18.51 1.79
N HIS A 105 -8.38 -19.29 1.02
CA HIS A 105 -9.50 -20.07 1.54
C HIS A 105 -8.94 -21.32 2.24
N THR A 106 -8.72 -21.21 3.55
CA THR A 106 -8.40 -22.33 4.45
C THR A 106 -9.66 -22.99 4.98
#